data_AF-R9JHW3-F1
#
_entry.id   AF-R9JHW3-F1
#
_cell.length_a   1.000
_cell.length_b   1.000
_cell.length_c   1.000
_cell.angle_alpha   90.00
_cell.angle_beta   90.00
_cell.angle_gamma   90.00
#
_symmetry.space_group_name_H-M   'P 1'
#
loop_
_entity.id
_entity.type
_entity.pdbx_description
1 polymer ?
#
loop_
_entity_poly.entity_id
_entity_poly.type
_entity_poly.pdbx_seq_one_letter_code
_entity_poly.pdbx_strand_id
1 'polypeptide(L)'
;MFYIIFDLVISFIFFILGFWFYKSNGKATECLSGYSKTIKSKDYETYLCKRYGKRMIIWGIIFVIGTCIDVFAPGIGCLLAWIIWFILFIVHLIDRTRKEQQD
;
A
#
# COMPACT_ATOMS: atom_id res chain seq x y z
N MET A 1 11.36 20.36 -9.04
CA MET A 1 11.83 19.16 -9.76
C MET A 1 12.13 17.98 -8.85
N PHE A 2 12.92 18.13 -7.76
CA PHE A 2 13.21 17.05 -6.81
C PHE A 2 11.96 16.31 -6.28
N TYR A 3 10.98 17.05 -5.73
CA TYR A 3 9.73 16.49 -5.21
C TYR A 3 8.95 15.64 -6.23
N ILE A 4 8.84 16.11 -7.48
CA ILE A 4 8.17 15.42 -8.58
C ILE A 4 8.85 14.06 -8.88
N ILE A 5 10.18 14.03 -8.93
CA ILE A 5 10.94 12.79 -9.19
C ILE A 5 10.81 11.83 -8.00
N PHE A 6 10.89 12.34 -6.78
CA PHE A 6 10.76 11.58 -5.54
C PHE A 6 9.38 10.91 -5.41
N ASP A 7 8.30 11.66 -5.59
CA ASP A 7 6.93 11.15 -5.52
C ASP A 7 6.64 10.15 -6.65
N LEU A 8 7.19 10.35 -7.86
CA LEU A 8 7.05 9.41 -8.96
C LEU A 8 7.77 8.08 -8.66
N VAL A 9 8.98 8.12 -8.10
CA VAL A 9 9.71 6.91 -7.67
C VAL A 9 8.93 6.17 -6.57
N ILE A 10 8.40 6.88 -5.57
CA ILE A 10 7.57 6.30 -4.50
C ILE A 10 6.30 5.67 -5.07
N SER A 11 5.60 6.38 -5.95
CA SER A 11 4.40 5.88 -6.64
C SER A 11 4.70 4.59 -7.41
N PHE A 12 5.81 4.55 -8.16
CA PHE A 12 6.23 3.37 -8.92
C PHE A 12 6.55 2.17 -8.01
N ILE A 13 7.21 2.39 -6.87
CA ILE A 13 7.43 1.34 -5.86
C ILE A 13 6.10 0.80 -5.34
N PHE A 14 5.13 1.67 -4.99
CA PHE A 14 3.80 1.23 -4.55
C PHE A 14 3.03 0.45 -5.63
N PHE A 15 3.16 0.81 -6.91
CA PHE A 15 2.58 0.02 -8.01
C PHE A 15 3.25 -1.35 -8.18
N ILE A 16 4.59 -1.43 -8.15
CA ILE A 16 5.31 -2.72 -8.27
C ILE A 16 4.92 -3.64 -7.11
N LEU A 17 5.03 -3.16 -5.87
CA LEU A 17 4.67 -3.93 -4.68
C LEU A 17 3.18 -4.31 -4.73
N GLY A 18 2.30 -3.34 -4.98
CA GLY A 18 0.87 -3.56 -5.03
C GLY A 18 0.43 -4.59 -6.08
N PHE A 19 1.03 -4.55 -7.29
CA PHE A 19 0.77 -5.53 -8.33
C PHE A 19 1.36 -6.92 -7.99
N TRP A 20 2.55 -6.95 -7.39
CA TRP A 20 3.16 -8.21 -6.95
C TRP A 20 2.34 -8.90 -5.87
N PHE A 21 1.93 -8.17 -4.82
CA PHE A 21 1.00 -8.65 -3.78
C PHE A 21 -0.35 -9.07 -4.38
N TYR A 22 -0.92 -8.30 -5.32
CA TYR A 22 -2.18 -8.66 -5.98
C TYR A 22 -2.10 -9.97 -6.77
N LYS A 23 -0.95 -10.24 -7.43
CA LYS A 23 -0.71 -11.45 -8.24
C LYS A 23 -0.15 -12.64 -7.45
N SER A 24 0.34 -12.42 -6.21
CA SER A 24 1.10 -13.40 -5.43
C SER A 24 0.33 -14.65 -4.98
N ASN A 25 -1.01 -14.62 -4.99
CA ASN A 25 -1.89 -15.70 -4.55
C ASN A 25 -1.48 -16.26 -3.16
N GLY A 26 -1.35 -15.36 -2.18
CA GLY A 26 -1.06 -15.70 -0.78
C GLY A 26 0.42 -15.88 -0.43
N LYS A 27 1.31 -16.13 -1.39
CA LYS A 27 2.74 -16.41 -1.11
C LYS A 27 3.46 -15.26 -0.39
N ALA A 28 3.14 -14.01 -0.73
CA ALA A 28 3.74 -12.84 -0.08
C ALA A 28 3.15 -12.56 1.31
N THR A 29 2.07 -13.23 1.71
CA THR A 29 1.50 -13.13 3.07
C THR A 29 2.45 -13.74 4.10
N GLU A 30 3.18 -14.81 3.75
CA GLU A 30 4.22 -15.44 4.61
C GLU A 30 5.34 -14.45 4.99
N CYS A 31 5.71 -13.55 4.07
CA CYS A 31 6.66 -12.46 4.32
C CYS A 31 6.10 -11.33 5.20
N LEU A 32 4.77 -11.16 5.24
CA LEU A 32 4.11 -10.12 6.06
C LEU A 32 3.75 -10.60 7.47
N SER A 33 3.38 -11.88 7.65
CA SER A 33 2.90 -12.42 8.93
C SER A 33 4.01 -12.97 9.82
N GLY A 34 5.13 -13.45 9.27
CA GLY A 34 6.30 -13.92 10.02
C GLY A 34 6.11 -15.27 10.74
N TYR A 35 4.94 -15.50 11.34
CA TYR A 35 4.41 -16.76 11.89
C TYR A 35 2.88 -16.62 12.01
N SER A 36 2.03 -17.65 11.95
CA SER A 36 2.23 -19.09 11.69
C SER A 36 1.13 -19.62 10.77
N LYS A 37 1.31 -20.81 10.20
CA LYS A 37 0.40 -21.44 9.22
C LYS A 37 -0.81 -22.15 9.83
N THR A 38 -1.06 -21.98 11.13
CA THR A 38 -1.85 -22.95 11.93
C THR A 38 -3.37 -22.87 11.82
N ILE A 39 -3.97 -21.77 11.30
CA ILE A 39 -5.44 -21.60 11.30
C ILE A 39 -6.00 -21.06 9.96
N LYS A 40 -5.22 -20.30 9.17
CA LYS A 40 -5.73 -19.59 7.98
C LYS A 40 -5.63 -20.43 6.70
N SER A 41 -6.73 -20.56 5.98
CA SER A 41 -6.76 -21.27 4.69
C SER A 41 -6.02 -20.50 3.59
N LYS A 42 -5.51 -21.22 2.59
CA LYS A 42 -4.84 -20.60 1.41
C LYS A 42 -5.73 -19.57 0.69
N ASP A 43 -7.04 -19.74 0.75
CA ASP A 43 -8.01 -18.80 0.18
C ASP A 43 -8.08 -17.50 0.99
N TYR A 44 -8.03 -17.58 2.33
CA TYR A 44 -7.91 -16.40 3.19
C TYR A 44 -6.59 -15.67 2.94
N GLU A 45 -5.46 -16.39 2.88
CA GLU A 45 -4.16 -15.78 2.57
C GLU A 45 -4.18 -15.10 1.19
N THR A 46 -4.78 -15.73 0.19
CA THR A 46 -4.94 -15.18 -1.17
C THR A 46 -5.83 -13.94 -1.18
N TYR A 47 -6.95 -13.98 -0.46
CA TYR A 47 -7.86 -12.83 -0.30
C TYR A 47 -7.15 -11.65 0.38
N LEU A 48 -6.41 -11.92 1.47
CA LEU A 48 -5.67 -10.90 2.20
C LEU A 48 -4.58 -10.27 1.33
N CYS A 49 -3.80 -11.10 0.61
CA CYS A 49 -2.76 -10.65 -0.34
C CYS A 49 -3.34 -9.75 -1.45
N LYS A 50 -4.47 -10.14 -2.05
CA LYS A 50 -5.19 -9.34 -3.07
C LYS A 50 -5.73 -8.03 -2.51
N ARG A 51 -6.32 -8.05 -1.31
CA ARG A 51 -6.83 -6.84 -0.64
C ARG A 51 -5.70 -5.89 -0.22
N TYR A 52 -4.57 -6.43 0.20
CA TYR A 52 -3.35 -5.70 0.56
C TYR A 52 -2.73 -5.02 -0.66
N GLY A 53 -2.47 -5.79 -1.73
CA GLY A 53 -1.96 -5.26 -2.99
C GLY A 53 -2.87 -4.19 -3.61
N LYS A 54 -4.20 -4.38 -3.57
CA LYS A 54 -5.16 -3.36 -4.02
C LYS A 54 -5.07 -2.06 -3.22
N ARG A 55 -4.84 -2.10 -1.90
CA ARG A 55 -4.62 -0.88 -1.09
C ARG A 55 -3.31 -0.18 -1.46
N MET A 56 -2.23 -0.92 -1.69
CA MET A 56 -0.95 -0.35 -2.14
C MET A 56 -1.06 0.32 -3.52
N ILE A 57 -1.82 -0.26 -4.46
CA ILE A 57 -2.10 0.37 -5.76
C ILE A 57 -2.86 1.70 -5.56
N ILE A 58 -3.83 1.77 -4.64
CA ILE A 58 -4.55 3.01 -4.32
C ILE A 58 -3.59 4.07 -3.74
N TRP A 59 -2.65 3.67 -2.89
CA TRP A 59 -1.60 4.58 -2.40
C TRP A 59 -0.72 5.13 -3.53
N GLY A 60 -0.29 4.27 -4.46
CA GLY A 60 0.43 4.68 -5.66
C GLY A 60 -0.33 5.74 -6.48
N ILE A 61 -1.63 5.54 -6.69
CA ILE A 61 -2.51 6.49 -7.40
C ILE A 61 -2.58 7.85 -6.69
N ILE A 62 -2.64 7.90 -5.36
CA ILE A 62 -2.65 9.16 -4.60
C ILE A 62 -1.36 9.95 -4.82
N PHE A 63 -0.20 9.26 -4.85
CA PHE A 63 1.08 9.90 -5.21
C PHE A 63 1.14 10.37 -6.68
N VAL A 64 0.50 9.68 -7.63
CA VAL A 64 0.37 10.20 -9.01
C VAL A 64 -0.43 11.50 -9.03
N ILE A 65 -1.54 11.56 -8.30
CA ILE A 65 -2.39 12.77 -8.22
C ILE A 65 -1.61 13.92 -7.56
N GLY A 66 -0.85 13.65 -6.48
CA GLY A 66 0.07 14.62 -5.88
C GLY A 66 1.12 15.13 -6.87
N THR A 67 1.75 14.23 -7.61
CA THR A 67 2.73 14.55 -8.66
C THR A 67 2.12 15.46 -9.74
N CYS A 68 0.87 15.20 -10.17
CA CYS A 68 0.16 16.05 -11.12
C CYS A 68 -0.12 17.45 -10.58
N ILE A 69 -0.46 17.59 -9.29
CA ILE A 69 -0.66 18.90 -8.64
C ILE A 69 0.68 19.66 -8.55
N ASP A 70 1.78 18.97 -8.24
CA ASP A 70 3.13 19.56 -8.16
C ASP A 70 3.69 20.09 -9.48
N VAL A 71 3.13 19.69 -10.63
CA VAL A 71 3.44 20.30 -11.93
C VAL A 71 2.93 21.75 -12.00
N PHE A 72 1.80 22.05 -11.36
CA PHE A 72 1.19 23.38 -11.32
C PHE A 72 1.59 24.20 -10.10
N ALA A 73 1.75 23.55 -8.94
CA ALA A 73 2.04 24.19 -7.66
C ALA A 73 3.09 23.36 -6.87
N PRO A 74 4.39 23.53 -7.15
CA PRO A 74 5.43 22.61 -6.72
C PRO A 74 5.58 22.54 -5.19
N GLY A 75 5.39 21.33 -4.65
CA GLY A 75 5.53 20.97 -3.23
C GLY A 75 4.21 20.83 -2.48
N ILE A 76 3.10 21.39 -3.00
CA ILE A 76 1.77 21.32 -2.36
C ILE A 76 1.15 19.93 -2.59
N GLY A 77 1.29 19.37 -3.78
CA GLY A 77 0.80 18.05 -4.13
C GLY A 77 1.51 16.96 -3.34
N CYS A 78 2.83 17.04 -3.21
CA CYS A 78 3.62 16.13 -2.36
C CYS A 78 3.17 16.18 -0.90
N LEU A 79 3.06 17.37 -0.30
CA LEU A 79 2.59 17.52 1.09
C LEU A 79 1.22 16.88 1.32
N LEU A 80 0.27 17.12 0.42
CA LEU A 80 -1.08 16.54 0.49
C LEU A 80 -1.05 15.01 0.31
N ALA A 81 -0.27 14.50 -0.65
CA ALA A 81 -0.11 13.06 -0.87
C ALA A 81 0.46 12.36 0.37
N TRP A 82 1.48 12.94 1.01
CA TRP A 82 2.06 12.42 2.25
C TRP A 82 1.06 12.40 3.41
N ILE A 83 0.29 13.46 3.63
CA ILE A 83 -0.73 13.52 4.69
C ILE A 83 -1.81 12.46 4.47
N ILE A 84 -2.38 12.39 3.26
CA ILE A 84 -3.44 11.43 2.92
C ILE A 84 -2.90 9.99 3.02
N TRP A 85 -1.69 9.73 2.50
CA TRP A 85 -1.05 8.42 2.58
C TRP A 85 -0.81 8.00 4.03
N PHE A 86 -0.30 8.88 4.88
CA PHE A 86 -0.03 8.57 6.28
C PHE A 86 -1.32 8.20 7.04
N ILE A 87 -2.41 8.92 6.82
CA ILE A 87 -3.73 8.57 7.40
C ILE A 87 -4.18 7.17 6.93
N LEU A 88 -4.08 6.88 5.63
CA LEU A 88 -4.44 5.58 5.09
C LEU A 88 -3.52 4.45 5.57
N PHE A 89 -2.25 4.74 5.83
CA PHE A 89 -1.28 3.81 6.40
C PHE A 89 -1.61 3.47 7.85
N ILE A 90 -1.93 4.47 8.70
CA ILE A 90 -2.39 4.24 10.08
C ILE A 90 -3.70 3.44 10.11
N VAL A 91 -4.69 3.80 9.28
CA VAL A 91 -5.95 3.03 9.15
C VAL A 91 -5.68 1.59 8.70
N HIS A 92 -4.69 1.38 7.84
CA HIS A 92 -4.28 0.05 7.39
C HIS A 92 -3.57 -0.77 8.49
N LEU A 93 -2.72 -0.15 9.31
CA LEU A 93 -2.14 -0.81 10.48
C LEU A 93 -3.22 -1.22 11.49
N ILE A 94 -4.19 -0.35 11.79
CA ILE A 94 -5.31 -0.68 12.69
C ILE A 94 -6.16 -1.82 12.11
N ASP A 95 -6.45 -1.79 10.81
CA ASP A 95 -7.17 -2.87 10.09
C ASP A 95 -6.37 -4.18 10.02
N ARG A 96 -5.05 -4.15 10.23
CA ARG A 96 -4.20 -5.33 10.42
C ARG A 96 -4.31 -5.84 11.86
N THR A 97 -3.98 -5.01 12.85
CA THR A 97 -3.97 -5.40 14.28
C THR A 97 -5.33 -5.94 14.74
N ARG A 98 -6.45 -5.34 14.31
CA ARG A 98 -7.79 -5.86 14.63
C ARG A 98 -8.05 -7.27 14.09
N LYS A 99 -7.49 -7.64 12.94
CA LYS A 99 -7.59 -9.00 12.37
C LYS A 99 -6.55 -9.97 12.91
N GLU A 100 -5.55 -9.48 13.64
CA GLU A 100 -4.61 -10.32 14.39
C GLU A 100 -5.12 -10.58 15.83
N GLN A 101 -6.15 -9.84 16.28
CA GLN A 101 -6.81 -9.98 17.60
C GLN A 101 -8.19 -10.65 17.56
N GLN A 102 -8.77 -10.90 16.37
CA GLN A 102 -10.08 -11.56 16.20
C GLN A 102 -9.97 -13.05 15.81
N ASP A 103 -8.75 -13.56 15.68
CA ASP A 103 -8.41 -14.98 15.51
C ASP A 103 -7.67 -15.48 16.78
#